data_AF-A0A3B0Y1K4-F1
#
_entry.id   AF-A0A3B0Y1K4-F1
#
_cell.length_a   1.000
_cell.length_b   1.000
_cell.length_c   1.000
_cell.angle_alpha   90.00
_cell.angle_beta   90.00
_cell.angle_gamma   90.00
#
_symmetry.space_group_name_H-M   'P 1'
#
loop_
_entity.id
_entity.type
_entity.pdbx_description
1 polymer ?
#
loop_
_entity_poly.entity_id
_entity_poly.type
_entity_poly.pdbx_seq_one_letter_code
_entity_poly.pdbx_strand_id
1 'polypeptide(L)'
;DAHYREDCVKAINHFRQQNTWLSMAICSREEDYKKLNTTVSTCGTIIIQAITENQCDTYLQAIAEPGRGLSTVLAKNIQLKNLLTTPLMLNIASIAYRDHTEDTLAAEKTLAGAKEHLFSAYTQAMLSRRPSTSSRAHYNNESTCRWLTWLASTLNKEKQSIFYLDSMQPSQATLPAHYWLITQGSVIVCALLTGITLGLLGGFVTDIKYSLGISLAFAVTGGYIAGLLGYGDQIRPLMHIKLSWRVPGRVSATKHTGSIVLAACFGLGVALIYNPATGTALGILWLLLFQLFNALDFEPGCKQSIKPAKPNEGMRKSLRNAAISSIVGGLLGFGTGFFSAGIQTAIIAGALASLLSGLFFGGHTCIQHYLLRFCLWKSKSAPLNYVRFLEYAVDRIFLYRVGGGYIFIHRSLAEYFAAKS
;
A
#
# COMPACT_ATOMS: atom_id res chain seq x y z
N ASP A 1 -9.65 13.20 -7.34
CA ASP A 1 -11.10 13.45 -7.54
C ASP A 1 -11.39 14.86 -7.97
N ALA A 2 -12.39 15.04 -8.84
CA ALA A 2 -12.87 16.36 -9.26
C ALA A 2 -13.45 17.17 -8.09
N HIS A 3 -13.96 16.47 -7.06
CA HIS A 3 -14.66 17.06 -5.92
C HIS A 3 -13.78 18.00 -5.07
N TYR A 4 -12.47 17.74 -4.99
CA TYR A 4 -11.54 18.55 -4.19
C TYR A 4 -10.78 19.60 -5.02
N ARG A 5 -11.04 19.70 -6.34
CA ARG A 5 -10.29 20.63 -7.21
C ARG A 5 -10.55 22.07 -6.83
N GLU A 6 -11.82 22.42 -6.62
CA GLU A 6 -12.24 23.77 -6.20
C GLU A 6 -11.68 24.15 -4.83
N ASP A 7 -11.75 23.23 -3.86
CA ASP A 7 -11.19 23.46 -2.53
C ASP A 7 -9.67 23.68 -2.60
N CYS A 8 -8.98 22.94 -3.48
CA CYS A 8 -7.55 23.12 -3.71
C CYS A 8 -7.24 24.50 -4.32
N VAL A 9 -8.02 24.95 -5.32
CA VAL A 9 -7.86 26.29 -5.91
C VAL A 9 -8.08 27.39 -4.88
N LYS A 10 -9.11 27.27 -4.04
CA LYS A 10 -9.37 28.22 -2.95
C LYS A 10 -8.21 28.26 -1.95
N ALA A 11 -7.68 27.10 -1.57
CA ALA A 11 -6.51 27.02 -0.69
C ALA A 11 -5.26 27.64 -1.30
N ILE A 12 -5.01 27.41 -2.59
CA ILE A 12 -3.89 28.01 -3.33
C ILE A 12 -4.04 29.55 -3.36
N ASN A 13 -5.23 30.05 -3.70
CA ASN A 13 -5.49 31.48 -3.73
C ASN A 13 -5.30 32.12 -2.36
N HIS A 14 -5.78 31.47 -1.29
CA HIS A 14 -5.58 31.92 0.09
C HIS A 14 -4.10 31.93 0.49
N PHE A 15 -3.36 30.86 0.19
CA PHE A 15 -1.93 30.78 0.46
C PHE A 15 -1.15 31.89 -0.25
N ARG A 16 -1.51 32.20 -1.49
CA ARG A 16 -0.90 33.28 -2.27
C ARG A 16 -1.22 34.66 -1.70
N GLN A 17 -2.45 34.89 -1.23
CA GLN A 17 -2.82 36.15 -0.56
C GLN A 17 -1.97 36.39 0.69
N GLN A 18 -1.62 35.33 1.43
CA GLN A 18 -0.76 35.42 2.60
C GLN A 18 0.73 35.56 2.26
N ASN A 19 1.15 35.11 1.08
CA ASN A 19 2.56 35.03 0.68
C ASN A 19 2.80 35.69 -0.69
N THR A 20 2.51 36.99 -0.79
CA THR A 20 2.64 37.77 -2.04
C THR A 20 4.07 37.87 -2.58
N TRP A 21 5.07 37.61 -1.73
CA TRP A 21 6.50 37.64 -2.05
C TRP A 21 7.01 36.35 -2.71
N LEU A 22 6.26 35.24 -2.64
CA LEU A 22 6.66 33.96 -3.21
C LEU A 22 6.24 33.86 -4.68
N SER A 23 7.23 33.71 -5.56
CA SER A 23 6.99 33.34 -6.96
C SER A 23 6.53 31.89 -7.04
N MET A 24 5.38 31.65 -7.66
CA MET A 24 4.78 30.32 -7.80
C MET A 24 4.36 30.07 -9.25
N ALA A 25 4.74 28.90 -9.79
CA ALA A 25 4.24 28.38 -11.04
C ALA A 25 3.27 27.22 -10.76
N ILE A 26 2.10 27.25 -11.39
CA ILE A 26 1.07 26.23 -11.26
C ILE A 26 0.86 25.59 -12.62
N CYS A 27 1.14 24.29 -12.71
CA CYS A 27 0.97 23.53 -13.94
C CYS A 27 -0.35 22.75 -13.88
N SER A 28 -1.18 22.88 -14.91
CA SER A 28 -2.42 22.13 -15.07
C SER A 28 -2.59 21.67 -16.51
N ARG A 29 -3.45 20.67 -16.72
CA ARG A 29 -3.95 20.35 -18.06
C ARG A 29 -4.95 21.44 -18.47
N GLU A 30 -4.90 21.85 -19.73
CA GLU A 30 -5.79 22.89 -20.26
C GLU A 30 -7.28 22.55 -20.03
N GLU A 31 -7.68 21.31 -20.33
CA GLU A 31 -9.05 20.83 -20.13
C GLU A 31 -9.48 20.86 -18.67
N ASP A 32 -8.58 20.53 -17.75
CA ASP A 32 -8.88 20.53 -16.32
C ASP A 32 -8.99 21.97 -15.79
N TYR A 33 -8.19 22.90 -16.32
CA TYR A 33 -8.23 24.32 -15.97
C TYR A 33 -9.52 24.99 -16.47
N LYS A 34 -9.94 24.72 -17.71
CA LYS A 34 -11.17 25.27 -18.29
C LYS A 34 -12.45 24.81 -17.57
N LYS A 35 -12.40 23.69 -16.85
CA LYS A 35 -13.52 23.13 -16.07
C LYS A 35 -13.63 23.73 -14.66
N LEU A 36 -12.70 24.60 -14.26
CA LEU A 36 -12.74 25.25 -12.95
C LEU A 36 -13.77 26.38 -12.96
N ASN A 37 -14.56 26.44 -11.89
CA ASN A 37 -15.49 27.55 -11.67
C ASN A 37 -14.77 28.76 -11.05
N THR A 38 -13.75 28.50 -10.22
CA THR A 38 -12.93 29.52 -9.59
C THR A 38 -11.61 29.67 -10.34
N THR A 39 -11.27 30.89 -10.78
CA THR A 39 -9.98 31.14 -11.41
C THR A 39 -8.85 31.15 -10.39
N VAL A 40 -7.71 30.62 -10.79
CA VAL A 40 -6.50 30.67 -9.97
C VAL A 40 -5.92 32.07 -10.07
N SER A 41 -5.71 32.74 -8.93
CA SER A 41 -5.08 34.05 -8.87
C SER A 41 -3.65 33.93 -9.40
N THR A 42 -3.42 34.38 -10.64
CA THR A 42 -2.16 34.26 -11.39
C THR A 42 -1.81 35.60 -12.04
N CYS A 43 -0.51 35.88 -12.21
CA CYS A 43 -0.05 37.11 -12.90
C CYS A 43 -0.11 36.97 -14.43
N GLY A 44 -0.18 35.74 -14.92
CA GLY A 44 -0.20 35.43 -16.34
C GLY A 44 -0.35 33.92 -16.55
N THR A 45 -0.71 33.55 -17.77
CA THR A 45 -0.92 32.16 -18.17
C THR A 45 -0.01 31.84 -19.35
N ILE A 46 0.75 30.76 -19.24
CA ILE A 46 1.60 30.26 -20.32
C ILE A 46 1.01 28.93 -20.78
N ILE A 47 0.76 28.80 -22.09
CA ILE A 47 0.28 27.57 -22.71
C ILE A 47 1.43 26.95 -23.51
N ILE A 48 1.74 25.69 -23.20
CA ILE A 48 2.74 24.91 -23.94
C ILE A 48 2.05 24.35 -25.19
N GLN A 49 2.51 24.78 -26.36
CA GLN A 49 2.00 24.32 -27.65
C GLN A 49 2.59 22.96 -28.06
N ALA A 50 1.91 22.27 -28.96
CA ALA A 50 2.43 21.07 -29.60
C ALA A 50 3.69 21.37 -30.41
N ILE A 51 4.57 20.37 -30.54
CA ILE A 51 5.80 20.47 -31.32
C ILE A 51 5.44 20.61 -32.81
N THR A 52 6.10 21.56 -33.49
CA THR A 52 5.95 21.72 -34.94
C THR A 52 6.81 20.71 -35.71
N GLU A 53 6.46 20.41 -36.95
CA GLU A 53 7.22 19.45 -37.77
C GLU A 53 8.71 19.84 -37.89
N ASN A 54 9.00 21.13 -38.14
CA ASN A 54 10.38 21.62 -38.22
C ASN A 54 11.17 21.41 -36.91
N GLN A 55 10.52 21.58 -35.75
CA GLN A 55 11.16 21.33 -34.46
C GLN A 55 11.42 19.83 -34.23
N CYS A 56 10.51 18.97 -34.69
CA CYS A 56 10.69 17.52 -34.67
C CYS A 56 11.91 17.11 -35.51
N ASP A 57 12.01 17.61 -36.75
CA ASP A 57 13.12 17.30 -37.65
C ASP A 57 14.46 17.81 -37.10
N THR A 58 14.47 19.03 -36.55
CA THR A 58 15.65 19.60 -35.89
C THR A 58 16.11 18.75 -34.71
N TYR A 59 15.17 18.25 -33.90
CA TYR A 59 15.46 17.37 -32.77
C TYR A 59 16.02 16.01 -33.22
N LEU A 60 15.44 15.42 -34.27
CA LEU A 60 15.92 14.16 -34.84
C LEU A 60 17.34 14.28 -35.42
N GLN A 61 17.64 15.41 -36.08
CA GLN A 61 18.98 15.72 -36.57
C GLN A 61 19.99 15.88 -35.43
N ALA A 62 19.60 16.54 -34.34
CA ALA A 62 20.46 16.74 -33.17
C ALA A 62 20.82 15.43 -32.45
N ILE A 63 19.99 14.38 -32.56
CA ILE A 63 20.21 13.10 -31.91
C ILE A 63 21.14 12.17 -32.71
N ALA A 64 21.39 12.44 -34.00
CA ALA A 64 22.38 11.82 -34.91
C ALA A 64 22.44 10.27 -35.02
N GLU A 65 22.60 9.53 -33.92
CA GLU A 65 22.72 8.06 -33.88
C GLU A 65 21.35 7.36 -33.67
N PRO A 66 20.55 7.62 -32.61
CA PRO A 66 19.19 7.08 -32.48
C PRO A 66 18.14 7.62 -33.46
N GLY A 67 18.41 8.76 -34.12
CA GLY A 67 17.45 9.47 -34.96
C GLY A 67 17.27 8.87 -36.35
N ARG A 68 18.28 8.11 -36.85
CA ARG A 68 18.29 7.59 -38.21
C ARG A 68 17.18 6.56 -38.45
N GLY A 69 17.05 5.56 -37.57
CA GLY A 69 15.98 4.56 -37.66
C GLY A 69 14.58 5.17 -37.54
N LEU A 70 14.41 6.19 -36.69
CA LEU A 70 13.13 6.87 -36.55
C LEU A 70 12.79 7.73 -37.79
N SER A 71 13.78 8.41 -38.39
CA SER A 71 13.56 9.26 -39.56
C SER A 71 13.08 8.46 -40.79
N THR A 72 13.61 7.26 -41.01
CA THR A 72 13.19 6.38 -42.12
C THR A 72 11.79 5.81 -41.91
N VAL A 73 11.43 5.51 -40.65
CA VAL A 73 10.09 5.04 -40.28
C VAL A 73 9.04 6.15 -40.42
N LEU A 74 9.36 7.39 -40.03
CA LEU A 74 8.44 8.52 -40.14
C LEU A 74 8.13 8.90 -41.58
N ALA A 75 9.07 8.69 -42.51
CA ALA A 75 8.83 8.89 -43.94
C ALA A 75 7.74 7.96 -44.49
N LYS A 76 7.53 6.78 -43.88
CA LYS A 76 6.57 5.77 -44.35
C LYS A 76 5.24 5.77 -43.58
N ASN A 77 5.15 6.42 -42.41
CA ASN A 77 3.97 6.33 -41.53
C ASN A 77 3.48 7.70 -41.04
N ILE A 78 2.49 8.25 -41.75
CA ILE A 78 1.83 9.53 -41.44
C ILE A 78 1.12 9.47 -40.08
N GLN A 79 0.51 8.35 -39.73
CA GLN A 79 -0.21 8.21 -38.45
C GLN A 79 0.74 8.26 -37.25
N LEU A 80 1.93 7.68 -37.38
CA LEU A 80 2.96 7.80 -36.36
C LEU A 80 3.45 9.25 -36.23
N LYS A 81 3.64 9.96 -37.35
CA LYS A 81 4.02 11.38 -37.34
C LYS A 81 2.99 12.24 -36.58
N ASN A 82 1.69 11.99 -36.77
CA ASN A 82 0.61 12.67 -36.04
C ASN A 82 0.64 12.42 -34.52
N LEU A 83 1.21 11.29 -34.07
CA LEU A 83 1.38 10.98 -32.65
C LEU A 83 2.58 11.69 -32.00
N LEU A 84 3.58 12.11 -32.79
CA LEU A 84 4.82 12.75 -32.30
C LEU A 84 4.69 14.25 -32.05
N THR A 85 3.48 14.74 -31.82
CA THR A 85 3.17 16.15 -31.53
C THR A 85 3.57 16.59 -30.12
N THR A 86 3.97 15.66 -29.25
CA THR A 86 4.44 15.95 -27.90
C THR A 86 5.90 15.54 -27.71
N PRO A 87 6.70 16.31 -26.93
CA PRO A 87 8.11 15.96 -26.67
C PRO A 87 8.27 14.56 -26.10
N LEU A 88 7.27 14.16 -25.32
CA LEU A 88 7.13 12.83 -24.78
C LEU A 88 7.12 11.75 -25.88
N MET A 89 6.13 11.77 -26.78
CA MET A 89 5.99 10.71 -27.77
C MET A 89 7.20 10.64 -28.68
N LEU A 90 7.80 11.79 -28.99
CA LEU A 90 9.05 11.88 -29.74
C LEU A 90 10.21 11.19 -29.00
N ASN A 91 10.35 11.41 -27.69
CA ASN A 91 11.37 10.71 -26.89
C ASN A 91 11.13 9.20 -26.85
N ILE A 92 9.90 8.74 -26.60
CA ILE A 92 9.53 7.32 -26.61
C ILE A 92 9.87 6.69 -27.96
N ALA A 93 9.49 7.34 -29.06
CA ALA A 93 9.79 6.86 -30.40
C ALA A 93 11.29 6.80 -30.68
N SER A 94 12.06 7.81 -30.25
CA SER A 94 13.52 7.84 -30.44
C SER A 94 14.25 6.70 -29.72
N ILE A 95 13.66 6.23 -28.61
CA ILE A 95 14.19 5.10 -27.85
C ILE A 95 13.72 3.77 -28.48
N ALA A 96 12.43 3.67 -28.86
CA ALA A 96 11.84 2.46 -29.42
C ALA A 96 12.46 2.06 -30.76
N TYR A 97 12.75 3.04 -31.62
CA TYR A 97 13.25 2.81 -32.99
C TYR A 97 14.76 3.06 -33.14
N ARG A 98 15.51 3.14 -32.04
CA ARG A 98 16.96 3.39 -32.06
C ARG A 98 17.72 2.37 -32.91
N ASP A 99 17.40 1.09 -32.74
CA ASP A 99 18.10 -0.05 -33.35
C ASP A 99 17.24 -0.73 -34.44
N HIS A 100 16.19 -0.07 -34.94
CA HIS A 100 15.29 -0.62 -35.96
C HIS A 100 15.52 0.12 -37.27
N THR A 101 16.24 -0.54 -38.19
CA THR A 101 16.59 0.01 -39.51
C THR A 101 15.72 -0.54 -40.63
N GLU A 102 15.18 -1.75 -40.50
CA GLU A 102 14.43 -2.43 -41.57
C GLU A 102 13.23 -3.23 -41.03
N ASP A 103 12.09 -3.04 -41.70
CA ASP A 103 10.85 -3.82 -41.72
C ASP A 103 10.16 -4.30 -40.42
N THR A 104 8.93 -3.79 -40.23
CA THR A 104 7.67 -4.55 -40.04
C THR A 104 6.48 -3.62 -39.73
N LEU A 105 6.54 -2.33 -40.07
CA LEU A 105 5.35 -1.48 -39.96
C LEU A 105 4.51 -1.67 -41.22
N ALA A 106 3.62 -2.67 -41.19
CA ALA A 106 2.40 -2.57 -41.99
C ALA A 106 1.85 -1.17 -41.73
N ALA A 107 1.53 -0.43 -42.80
CA ALA A 107 0.99 0.93 -42.70
C ALA A 107 -0.31 0.90 -41.89
N GLU A 108 -0.16 1.02 -40.58
CA GLU A 108 -1.19 1.08 -39.57
C GLU A 108 -2.18 2.15 -40.01
N LYS A 109 -3.37 1.74 -40.45
CA LYS A 109 -4.36 2.65 -41.02
C LYS A 109 -5.00 3.55 -39.96
N THR A 110 -4.81 3.23 -38.68
CA THR A 110 -5.47 3.91 -37.56
C THR A 110 -4.44 4.53 -36.60
N LEU A 111 -4.79 5.69 -36.04
CA LEU A 111 -3.98 6.35 -35.01
C LEU A 111 -3.87 5.50 -33.73
N ALA A 112 -4.91 4.74 -33.40
CA ALA A 112 -4.95 3.88 -32.21
C ALA A 112 -3.97 2.70 -32.32
N GLY A 113 -3.95 2.01 -33.45
CA GLY A 113 -3.00 0.91 -33.64
C GLY A 113 -1.56 1.40 -33.81
N ALA A 114 -1.34 2.55 -34.47
CA ALA A 114 -0.01 3.19 -34.51
C ALA A 114 0.53 3.49 -33.09
N LYS A 115 -0.34 3.93 -32.16
CA LYS A 115 0.01 4.14 -30.76
C LYS A 115 0.30 2.82 -30.05
N GLU A 116 -0.51 1.79 -30.28
CA GLU A 116 -0.31 0.45 -29.69
C GLU A 116 1.02 -0.18 -30.14
N HIS A 117 1.34 -0.09 -31.42
CA HIS A 117 2.59 -0.54 -32.00
C HIS A 117 3.79 0.22 -31.42
N LEU A 118 3.71 1.56 -31.31
CA LEU A 118 4.77 2.36 -30.69
C LEU A 118 5.07 1.90 -29.26
N PHE A 119 4.04 1.66 -28.44
CA PHE A 119 4.23 1.18 -27.07
C PHE A 119 4.71 -0.27 -27.00
N SER A 120 4.31 -1.10 -27.96
CA SER A 120 4.83 -2.48 -28.09
C SER A 120 6.33 -2.48 -28.37
N ALA A 121 6.76 -1.73 -29.40
CA ALA A 121 8.16 -1.57 -29.75
C ALA A 121 8.97 -0.96 -28.59
N TYR A 122 8.43 0.08 -27.93
CA TYR A 122 9.04 0.64 -26.73
C TYR A 122 9.22 -0.39 -25.62
N THR A 123 8.20 -1.20 -25.35
CA THR A 123 8.24 -2.24 -24.31
C THR A 123 9.31 -3.27 -24.62
N GLN A 124 9.40 -3.73 -25.88
CA GLN A 124 10.42 -4.69 -26.32
C GLN A 124 11.85 -4.11 -26.23
N ALA A 125 12.04 -2.86 -26.66
CA ALA A 125 13.31 -2.15 -26.54
C ALA A 125 13.74 -2.01 -25.07
N MET A 126 12.82 -1.66 -24.17
CA MET A 126 13.11 -1.55 -22.74
C MET A 126 13.42 -2.88 -22.07
N LEU A 127 12.73 -3.96 -22.44
CA LEU A 127 13.02 -5.32 -21.97
C LEU A 127 14.38 -5.85 -22.47
N SER A 128 14.83 -5.43 -23.64
CA SER A 128 16.09 -5.86 -24.25
C SER A 128 17.30 -5.02 -23.86
N ARG A 129 17.07 -3.83 -23.29
CA ARG A 129 18.11 -2.91 -22.81
C ARG A 129 19.11 -3.61 -21.86
N ARG A 130 20.38 -3.23 -21.84
CA ARG A 130 21.31 -3.78 -20.84
C ARG A 130 20.94 -3.21 -19.45
N PRO A 131 20.71 -4.04 -18.42
CA PRO A 131 20.43 -3.52 -17.08
C PRO A 131 21.64 -2.73 -16.57
N SER A 132 21.35 -1.66 -15.82
CA SER A 132 22.37 -0.97 -15.03
C SER A 132 23.11 -1.99 -14.15
N THR A 133 24.42 -1.80 -13.97
CA THR A 133 25.32 -2.64 -13.15
C THR A 133 24.80 -2.92 -11.73
N SER A 134 23.87 -2.11 -11.23
CA SER A 134 23.21 -2.22 -9.93
C SER A 134 22.15 -3.33 -9.82
N SER A 135 21.52 -3.77 -10.92
CA SER A 135 20.44 -4.77 -10.86
C SER A 135 20.80 -6.04 -11.64
N ARG A 136 21.44 -6.98 -10.93
CA ARG A 136 21.77 -8.33 -11.42
C ARG A 136 20.52 -9.24 -11.53
N ALA A 137 19.33 -8.71 -11.28
CA ALA A 137 18.08 -9.47 -11.27
C ALA A 137 17.58 -9.69 -12.70
N HIS A 138 17.55 -10.94 -13.14
CA HIS A 138 16.92 -11.32 -14.41
C HIS A 138 15.49 -11.79 -14.12
N TYR A 139 14.52 -11.02 -14.57
CA TYR A 139 13.11 -11.40 -14.57
C TYR A 139 12.71 -11.82 -15.98
N ASN A 140 11.86 -12.84 -16.09
CA ASN A 140 11.28 -13.20 -17.38
C ASN A 140 10.47 -12.01 -17.96
N ASN A 141 10.61 -11.75 -19.25
CA ASN A 141 9.90 -10.70 -19.97
C ASN A 141 8.38 -10.84 -19.82
N GLU A 142 7.86 -12.07 -19.94
CA GLU A 142 6.42 -12.33 -19.81
C GLU A 142 5.91 -12.01 -18.40
N SER A 143 6.69 -12.37 -17.36
CA SER A 143 6.35 -12.07 -15.97
C SER A 143 6.43 -10.57 -15.68
N THR A 144 7.43 -9.88 -16.25
CA THR A 144 7.58 -8.43 -16.15
C THR A 144 6.37 -7.71 -16.73
N CYS A 145 5.96 -8.08 -17.96
CA CYS A 145 4.76 -7.52 -18.58
C CYS A 145 3.51 -7.78 -17.72
N ARG A 146 3.33 -9.00 -17.23
CA ARG A 146 2.19 -9.35 -16.36
C ARG A 146 2.14 -8.48 -15.09
N TRP A 147 3.27 -8.28 -14.42
CA TRP A 147 3.34 -7.46 -13.21
C TRP A 147 3.15 -5.97 -13.48
N LEU A 148 3.67 -5.45 -14.60
CA LEU A 148 3.43 -4.07 -15.03
C LEU A 148 1.96 -3.86 -15.41
N THR A 149 1.33 -4.82 -16.09
CA THR A 149 -0.11 -4.82 -16.41
C THR A 149 -0.95 -4.79 -15.15
N TRP A 150 -0.65 -5.65 -14.16
CA TRP A 150 -1.36 -5.63 -12.88
C TRP A 150 -1.17 -4.31 -12.12
N LEU A 151 0.06 -3.77 -12.10
CA LEU A 151 0.35 -2.50 -11.45
C LEU A 151 -0.43 -1.35 -12.10
N ALA A 152 -0.43 -1.30 -13.43
CA ALA A 152 -1.10 -0.26 -14.20
C ALA A 152 -2.63 -0.34 -14.06
N SER A 153 -3.22 -1.54 -14.12
CA SER A 153 -4.66 -1.73 -13.94
C SER A 153 -5.10 -1.34 -12.53
N THR A 154 -4.30 -1.68 -11.51
CA THR A 154 -4.54 -1.28 -10.12
C THR A 154 -4.52 0.23 -9.95
N LEU A 155 -3.48 0.91 -10.47
CA LEU A 155 -3.38 2.37 -10.42
C LEU A 155 -4.53 3.07 -11.15
N ASN A 156 -4.95 2.56 -12.30
CA ASN A 156 -6.05 3.11 -13.07
C ASN A 156 -7.40 2.95 -12.34
N LYS A 157 -7.65 1.77 -11.76
CA LYS A 157 -8.87 1.48 -10.97
C LYS A 157 -8.99 2.40 -9.75
N GLU A 158 -7.88 2.64 -9.06
CA GLU A 158 -7.85 3.51 -7.87
C GLU A 158 -7.71 5.00 -8.20
N LYS A 159 -7.59 5.37 -9.48
CA LYS A 159 -7.33 6.73 -9.96
C LYS A 159 -6.09 7.37 -9.31
N GLN A 160 -5.08 6.56 -9.00
CA GLN A 160 -3.82 6.99 -8.42
C GLN A 160 -2.74 7.05 -9.52
N SER A 161 -1.87 8.06 -9.47
CA SER A 161 -0.70 8.14 -10.36
C SER A 161 0.57 7.58 -9.73
N ILE A 162 0.66 7.58 -8.40
CA ILE A 162 1.84 7.12 -7.65
C ILE A 162 1.44 5.88 -6.87
N PHE A 163 2.16 4.80 -7.11
CA PHE A 163 2.06 3.57 -6.36
C PHE A 163 2.94 3.63 -5.10
N TYR A 164 2.32 3.50 -3.93
CA TYR A 164 3.03 3.30 -2.67
C TYR A 164 2.89 1.87 -2.22
N LEU A 165 4.04 1.20 -2.06
CA LEU A 165 4.09 -0.19 -1.64
C LEU A 165 3.48 -0.41 -0.24
N ASP A 166 3.53 0.59 0.63
CA ASP A 166 2.95 0.53 1.99
C ASP A 166 1.42 0.74 2.01
N SER A 167 0.83 1.16 0.89
CA SER A 167 -0.59 1.51 0.78
C SER A 167 -1.42 0.46 0.03
N MET A 168 -0.86 -0.72 -0.20
CA MET A 168 -1.59 -1.84 -0.81
C MET A 168 -2.74 -2.28 0.09
N GLN A 169 -3.92 -2.51 -0.50
CA GLN A 169 -5.13 -2.86 0.23
C GLN A 169 -5.58 -4.30 -0.06
N PRO A 170 -6.27 -4.98 0.88
CA PRO A 170 -6.80 -6.33 0.66
C PRO A 170 -7.75 -6.43 -0.55
N SER A 171 -8.46 -5.34 -0.87
CA SER A 171 -9.36 -5.23 -2.02
C SER A 171 -8.65 -5.37 -3.38
N GLN A 172 -7.32 -5.25 -3.42
CA GLN A 172 -6.50 -5.47 -4.62
C GLN A 172 -6.29 -6.97 -4.91
N ALA A 173 -6.68 -7.86 -4.00
CA ALA A 173 -6.63 -9.29 -4.23
C ALA A 173 -7.70 -9.72 -5.25
N THR A 174 -7.31 -10.54 -6.23
CA THR A 174 -8.18 -10.95 -7.34
C THR A 174 -9.26 -11.96 -6.94
N LEU A 175 -9.03 -12.77 -5.91
CA LEU A 175 -9.95 -13.82 -5.46
C LEU A 175 -10.60 -13.46 -4.11
N PRO A 176 -11.92 -13.71 -3.93
CA PRO A 176 -12.60 -13.55 -2.64
C PRO A 176 -11.96 -14.38 -1.52
N ALA A 177 -11.43 -15.57 -1.85
CA ALA A 177 -10.71 -16.41 -0.89
C ALA A 177 -9.42 -15.74 -0.38
N HIS A 178 -8.71 -15.00 -1.24
CA HIS A 178 -7.52 -14.24 -0.82
C HIS A 178 -7.91 -13.06 0.08
N TYR A 179 -9.00 -12.37 -0.26
CA TYR A 179 -9.55 -11.31 0.60
C TYR A 179 -9.86 -11.82 2.00
N TRP A 180 -10.56 -12.96 2.09
CA TRP A 180 -10.88 -13.62 3.37
C TRP A 180 -9.61 -14.06 4.11
N LEU A 181 -8.62 -14.63 3.41
CA LEU A 181 -7.36 -15.06 4.01
C LEU A 181 -6.55 -13.89 4.57
N ILE A 182 -6.50 -12.75 3.87
CA ILE A 182 -5.79 -11.56 4.34
C ILE A 182 -6.50 -10.94 5.54
N THR A 183 -7.83 -10.85 5.50
CA THR A 183 -8.62 -10.26 6.58
C THR A 183 -8.78 -11.24 7.74
N GLN A 184 -9.61 -12.27 7.61
CA GLN A 184 -9.90 -13.26 8.65
C GLN A 184 -8.74 -14.21 8.93
N GLY A 185 -7.98 -14.62 7.91
CA GLY A 185 -6.81 -15.48 8.12
C GLY A 185 -5.73 -14.81 8.95
N SER A 186 -5.51 -13.49 8.83
CA SER A 186 -4.58 -12.75 9.69
C SER A 186 -5.00 -12.79 11.17
N VAL A 187 -6.31 -12.72 11.44
CA VAL A 187 -6.88 -12.84 12.78
C VAL A 187 -6.66 -14.23 13.36
N ILE A 188 -6.87 -15.28 12.55
CA ILE A 188 -6.62 -16.67 12.95
C ILE A 188 -5.13 -16.88 13.24
N VAL A 189 -4.22 -16.34 12.42
CA VAL A 189 -2.78 -16.43 12.67
C VAL A 189 -2.43 -15.76 14.01
N CYS A 190 -2.99 -14.58 14.29
CA CYS A 190 -2.76 -13.92 15.58
C CYS A 190 -3.33 -14.73 16.76
N ALA A 191 -4.53 -15.30 16.60
CA ALA A 191 -5.16 -16.17 17.60
C ALA A 191 -4.34 -17.43 17.88
N LEU A 192 -3.78 -18.05 16.83
CA LEU A 192 -2.91 -19.21 16.96
C LEU A 192 -1.58 -18.84 17.62
N LEU A 193 -0.98 -17.71 17.26
CA LEU A 193 0.25 -17.23 17.91
C LEU A 193 0.04 -16.99 19.40
N THR A 194 -1.07 -16.36 19.80
CA THR A 194 -1.39 -16.15 21.22
C THR A 194 -1.76 -17.45 21.93
N GLY A 195 -2.56 -18.31 21.29
CA GLY A 195 -2.96 -19.60 21.85
C GLY A 195 -1.79 -20.55 22.08
N ILE A 196 -0.89 -20.70 21.10
CA ILE A 196 0.25 -21.63 21.18
C ILE A 196 1.26 -21.15 22.23
N THR A 197 1.62 -19.86 22.22
CA THR A 197 2.60 -19.32 23.19
C THR A 197 2.12 -19.51 24.62
N LEU A 198 0.84 -19.26 24.89
CA LEU A 198 0.28 -19.37 26.23
C LEU A 198 -0.11 -20.80 26.60
N GLY A 199 -0.46 -21.64 25.64
CA GLY A 199 -0.67 -23.08 25.88
C GLY A 199 0.62 -23.78 26.26
N LEU A 200 1.72 -23.46 25.59
CA LEU A 200 3.04 -23.98 25.95
C LEU A 200 3.47 -23.48 27.33
N LEU A 201 3.39 -22.16 27.60
CA LEU A 201 3.75 -21.59 28.90
C LEU A 201 2.86 -22.11 30.03
N GLY A 202 1.55 -22.21 29.78
CA GLY A 202 0.58 -22.74 30.73
C GLY A 202 0.85 -24.20 31.05
N GLY A 203 1.15 -25.04 30.06
CA GLY A 203 1.47 -26.45 30.27
C GLY A 203 2.74 -26.71 31.11
N PHE A 204 3.65 -25.73 31.22
CA PHE A 204 4.82 -25.82 32.10
C PHE A 204 4.53 -25.38 33.54
N VAL A 205 3.51 -24.55 33.77
CA VAL A 205 3.26 -23.93 35.08
C VAL A 205 2.04 -24.53 35.77
N THR A 206 1.02 -24.93 35.00
CA THR A 206 -0.22 -25.51 35.49
C THR A 206 -0.37 -26.94 35.00
N ASP A 207 -1.17 -27.73 35.72
CA ASP A 207 -1.54 -29.08 35.27
C ASP A 207 -2.10 -29.03 33.84
N ILE A 208 -1.70 -29.99 33.00
CA ILE A 208 -2.12 -30.13 31.59
C ILE A 208 -3.66 -30.09 31.44
N LYS A 209 -4.40 -30.49 32.49
CA LYS A 209 -5.86 -30.43 32.54
C LYS A 209 -6.42 -29.01 32.35
N TYR A 210 -5.74 -28.01 32.89
CA TYR A 210 -6.19 -26.61 32.85
C TYR A 210 -5.50 -25.80 31.73
N SER A 211 -4.33 -26.25 31.26
CA SER A 211 -3.56 -25.53 30.24
C SER A 211 -4.31 -25.39 28.91
N LEU A 212 -5.06 -26.42 28.49
CA LEU A 212 -5.83 -26.39 27.25
C LEU A 212 -6.95 -25.34 27.30
N GLY A 213 -7.73 -25.31 28.38
CA GLY A 213 -8.82 -24.33 28.55
C GLY A 213 -8.32 -22.89 28.62
N ILE A 214 -7.22 -22.67 29.35
CA ILE A 214 -6.56 -21.37 29.46
C ILE A 214 -6.02 -20.93 28.09
N SER A 215 -5.37 -21.83 27.35
CA SER A 215 -4.83 -21.54 26.02
C SER A 215 -5.91 -21.18 25.01
N LEU A 216 -7.06 -21.85 25.03
CA LEU A 216 -8.18 -21.57 24.15
C LEU A 216 -8.80 -20.21 24.45
N ALA A 217 -8.99 -19.88 25.73
CA ALA A 217 -9.50 -18.56 26.13
C ALA A 217 -8.59 -17.42 25.65
N PHE A 218 -7.28 -17.59 25.78
CA PHE A 218 -6.33 -16.58 25.30
C PHE A 218 -6.12 -16.59 23.77
N ALA A 219 -6.34 -17.71 23.09
CA ALA A 219 -6.42 -17.74 21.63
C ALA A 219 -7.59 -16.87 21.14
N VAL A 220 -8.76 -17.05 21.77
CA VAL A 220 -9.98 -16.28 21.48
C VAL A 220 -9.79 -14.80 21.80
N THR A 221 -9.09 -14.48 22.90
CA THR A 221 -8.66 -13.13 23.28
C THR A 221 -7.82 -12.46 22.20
N GLY A 222 -6.72 -13.09 21.81
CA GLY A 222 -5.76 -12.54 20.85
C GLY A 222 -6.39 -12.41 19.47
N GLY A 223 -7.21 -13.40 19.08
CA GLY A 223 -8.04 -13.34 17.88
C GLY A 223 -9.01 -12.17 17.91
N TYR A 224 -9.71 -11.94 19.01
CA TYR A 224 -10.64 -10.81 19.10
C TYR A 224 -9.93 -9.45 19.04
N ILE A 225 -8.80 -9.29 19.73
CA ILE A 225 -8.00 -8.06 19.69
C ILE A 225 -7.46 -7.81 18.27
N ALA A 226 -6.91 -8.83 17.62
CA ALA A 226 -6.46 -8.74 16.23
C ALA A 226 -7.64 -8.47 15.27
N GLY A 227 -8.78 -9.10 15.51
CA GLY A 227 -10.03 -8.89 14.77
C GLY A 227 -10.53 -7.46 14.89
N LEU A 228 -10.53 -6.86 16.08
CA LEU A 228 -10.95 -5.47 16.28
C LEU A 228 -10.08 -4.47 15.50
N LEU A 229 -8.78 -4.75 15.41
CA LEU A 229 -7.81 -3.99 14.61
C LEU A 229 -7.91 -4.28 13.11
N GLY A 230 -8.29 -5.51 12.74
CA GLY A 230 -8.32 -6.01 11.37
C GLY A 230 -9.66 -5.99 10.66
N TYR A 231 -10.77 -5.74 11.37
CA TYR A 231 -12.12 -5.65 10.79
C TYR A 231 -12.34 -4.39 9.94
N GLY A 232 -11.27 -3.70 9.56
CA GLY A 232 -11.31 -2.66 8.55
C GLY A 232 -10.85 -3.25 7.22
N ASP A 233 -11.61 -3.02 6.15
CA ASP A 233 -11.28 -3.44 4.77
C ASP A 233 -9.99 -2.78 4.22
N GLN A 234 -9.27 -2.02 5.04
CA GLN A 234 -8.08 -1.25 4.67
C GLN A 234 -6.92 -1.53 5.62
N ILE A 235 -5.79 -1.98 5.07
CA ILE A 235 -4.51 -2.05 5.78
C ILE A 235 -4.02 -0.61 5.99
N ARG A 236 -3.94 -0.17 7.25
CA ARG A 236 -3.43 1.15 7.61
C ARG A 236 -2.19 1.00 8.51
N PRO A 237 -1.00 1.46 8.08
CA PRO A 237 0.19 1.42 8.92
C PRO A 237 0.02 2.33 10.15
N LEU A 238 0.16 1.74 11.34
CA LEU A 238 0.21 2.45 12.62
C LEU A 238 1.55 3.19 12.76
N MET A 239 1.64 4.39 12.16
CA MET A 239 2.85 5.21 12.18
C MET A 239 2.94 6.14 13.41
N HIS A 240 1.79 6.56 13.96
CA HIS A 240 1.72 7.48 15.10
C HIS A 240 0.64 7.04 16.08
N ILE A 241 1.00 6.96 17.36
CA ILE A 241 0.07 6.70 18.46
C ILE A 241 -0.29 8.06 19.04
N LYS A 242 -1.51 8.55 18.79
CA LYS A 242 -2.08 9.68 19.53
C LYS A 242 -3.19 9.15 20.42
N LEU A 243 -3.01 9.31 21.73
CA LEU A 243 -4.02 8.96 22.72
C LEU A 243 -5.07 10.08 22.71
N SER A 244 -6.20 9.82 22.06
CA SER A 244 -7.35 10.72 22.05
C SER A 244 -8.35 10.26 23.10
N TRP A 245 -8.68 11.13 24.05
CA TRP A 245 -9.77 10.92 25.02
C TRP A 245 -11.06 11.62 24.59
N ARG A 246 -11.06 12.26 23.42
CA ARG A 246 -12.19 13.07 22.96
C ARG A 246 -13.14 12.19 22.17
N VAL A 247 -14.20 11.81 22.87
CA VAL A 247 -15.40 11.11 22.41
C VAL A 247 -15.16 9.61 22.23
N PRO A 248 -15.87 8.72 22.94
CA PRO A 248 -15.99 7.33 22.48
C PRO A 248 -16.70 7.39 21.15
N GLY A 249 -15.95 7.29 20.05
CA GLY A 249 -16.50 7.30 18.71
C GLY A 249 -17.56 6.24 18.55
N ARG A 250 -18.37 6.37 17.51
CA ARG A 250 -19.46 5.47 17.14
C ARG A 250 -18.87 4.10 16.72
N VAL A 251 -18.35 3.35 17.68
CA VAL A 251 -17.84 2.00 17.51
C VAL A 251 -19.00 1.17 16.95
N SER A 252 -18.76 0.49 15.82
CA SER A 252 -19.78 -0.30 15.13
C SER A 252 -20.49 -1.22 16.12
N ALA A 253 -21.82 -1.27 16.11
CA ALA A 253 -22.62 -2.09 17.02
C ALA A 253 -22.15 -3.56 17.03
N THR A 254 -21.62 -4.05 15.90
CA THR A 254 -21.00 -5.37 15.74
C THR A 254 -19.78 -5.60 16.64
N LYS A 255 -18.98 -4.56 16.92
CA LYS A 255 -17.79 -4.65 17.78
C LYS A 255 -18.19 -4.74 19.26
N HIS A 256 -19.18 -3.97 19.68
CA HIS A 256 -19.72 -4.03 21.04
C HIS A 256 -20.42 -5.35 21.33
N THR A 257 -21.28 -5.83 20.43
CA THR A 257 -21.92 -7.14 20.60
C THR A 257 -20.89 -8.27 20.62
N GLY A 258 -19.86 -8.20 19.77
CA GLY A 258 -18.71 -9.11 19.82
C GLY A 258 -17.99 -9.12 21.17
N SER A 259 -17.67 -7.96 21.75
CA SER A 259 -16.99 -7.91 23.08
C SER A 259 -17.82 -8.54 24.19
N ILE A 260 -19.13 -8.30 24.18
CA ILE A 260 -20.04 -8.78 25.23
C ILE A 260 -20.15 -10.30 25.16
N VAL A 261 -20.36 -10.86 23.96
CA VAL A 261 -20.44 -12.32 23.77
C VAL A 261 -19.15 -12.98 24.20
N LEU A 262 -17.99 -12.42 23.84
CA LEU A 262 -16.69 -12.99 24.19
C LEU A 262 -16.42 -12.97 25.70
N ALA A 263 -16.68 -11.84 26.36
CA ALA A 263 -16.50 -11.70 27.79
C ALA A 263 -17.45 -12.62 28.58
N ALA A 264 -18.68 -12.78 28.10
CA ALA A 264 -19.66 -13.70 28.68
C ALA A 264 -19.23 -15.17 28.53
N CYS A 265 -18.78 -15.58 27.34
CA CYS A 265 -18.27 -16.94 27.11
C CYS A 265 -17.04 -17.24 27.98
N PHE A 266 -16.13 -16.27 28.13
CA PHE A 266 -14.96 -16.42 29.00
C PHE A 266 -15.36 -16.56 30.47
N GLY A 267 -16.22 -15.65 30.96
CA GLY A 267 -16.71 -15.70 32.34
C GLY A 267 -17.45 -17.00 32.65
N LEU A 268 -18.24 -17.51 31.70
CA LEU A 268 -18.91 -18.81 31.80
C LEU A 268 -17.90 -19.97 31.88
N GLY A 269 -16.87 -19.97 31.04
CA GLY A 269 -15.83 -21.00 31.05
C GLY A 269 -15.09 -21.06 32.39
N VAL A 270 -14.72 -19.91 32.95
CA VAL A 270 -14.09 -19.83 34.27
C VAL A 270 -15.06 -20.24 35.38
N ALA A 271 -16.33 -19.85 35.27
CA ALA A 271 -17.36 -20.21 36.24
C ALA A 271 -17.56 -21.72 36.35
N LEU A 272 -17.49 -22.44 35.22
CA LEU A 272 -17.63 -23.90 35.15
C LEU A 272 -16.41 -24.66 35.70
N ILE A 273 -15.21 -24.05 35.66
CA ILE A 273 -13.97 -24.70 36.11
C ILE A 273 -13.71 -24.45 37.59
N TYR A 274 -13.95 -23.22 38.07
CA TYR A 274 -13.61 -22.80 39.43
C TYR A 274 -14.88 -22.66 40.28
N ASN A 275 -15.54 -21.51 40.18
CA ASN A 275 -16.83 -21.24 40.80
C ASN A 275 -17.53 -20.07 40.10
N PRO A 276 -18.86 -19.92 40.21
CA PRO A 276 -19.59 -18.86 39.54
C PRO A 276 -19.16 -17.44 39.96
N ALA A 277 -18.72 -17.25 41.22
CA ALA A 277 -18.26 -15.95 41.71
C ALA A 277 -16.98 -15.46 41.02
N THR A 278 -15.99 -16.34 40.86
CA THR A 278 -14.74 -16.03 40.14
C THR A 278 -14.96 -15.85 38.65
N GLY A 279 -15.83 -16.67 38.04
CA GLY A 279 -16.15 -16.54 36.62
C GLY A 279 -16.88 -15.25 36.27
N THR A 280 -17.85 -14.83 37.08
CA THR A 280 -18.55 -13.54 36.91
C THR A 280 -17.63 -12.36 37.13
N ALA A 281 -16.81 -12.37 38.18
CA ALA A 281 -15.84 -11.30 38.45
C ALA A 281 -14.82 -11.14 37.31
N LEU A 282 -14.25 -12.25 36.83
CA LEU A 282 -13.28 -12.23 35.74
C LEU A 282 -13.92 -11.90 34.39
N GLY A 283 -15.16 -12.32 34.14
CA GLY A 283 -15.93 -11.96 32.95
C GLY A 283 -16.26 -10.46 32.89
N ILE A 284 -16.64 -9.85 34.02
CA ILE A 284 -16.89 -8.40 34.11
C ILE A 284 -15.60 -7.61 33.93
N LEU A 285 -14.51 -8.04 34.57
CA LEU A 285 -13.18 -7.43 34.36
C LEU A 285 -12.79 -7.43 32.88
N TRP A 286 -13.01 -8.54 32.21
CA TRP A 286 -12.76 -8.73 30.78
C TRP A 286 -13.64 -7.85 29.89
N LEU A 287 -14.92 -7.73 30.22
CA LEU A 287 -15.83 -6.81 29.55
C LEU A 287 -15.34 -5.37 29.67
N LEU A 288 -14.97 -4.93 30.88
CA LEU A 288 -14.46 -3.59 31.13
C LEU A 288 -13.17 -3.31 30.36
N LEU A 289 -12.24 -4.28 30.31
CA LEU A 289 -11.03 -4.18 29.49
C LEU A 289 -11.39 -3.99 28.01
N PHE A 290 -12.30 -4.78 27.46
CA PHE A 290 -12.71 -4.63 26.06
C PHE A 290 -13.43 -3.32 25.77
N GLN A 291 -14.27 -2.82 26.69
CA GLN A 291 -14.90 -1.52 26.51
C GLN A 291 -13.89 -0.37 26.63
N LEU A 292 -12.91 -0.46 27.53
CA LEU A 292 -11.80 0.50 27.59
C LEU A 292 -11.01 0.50 26.27
N PHE A 293 -10.72 -0.68 25.71
CA PHE A 293 -10.06 -0.78 24.41
C PHE A 293 -10.90 -0.20 23.26
N ASN A 294 -12.21 -0.44 23.25
CA ASN A 294 -13.12 0.15 22.27
C ASN A 294 -13.21 1.68 22.42
N ALA A 295 -13.05 2.20 23.64
CA ALA A 295 -13.06 3.63 23.95
C ALA A 295 -11.72 4.32 23.65
N LEU A 296 -10.62 3.57 23.55
CA LEU A 296 -9.36 4.08 23.01
C LEU A 296 -9.53 4.28 21.50
N ASP A 297 -10.12 5.41 21.14
CA ASP A 297 -10.16 5.87 19.76
C ASP A 297 -8.73 6.26 19.39
N PHE A 298 -8.00 5.31 18.81
CA PHE A 298 -6.81 5.60 18.03
C PHE A 298 -7.28 6.21 16.72
N GLU A 299 -7.85 7.40 16.81
CA GLU A 299 -8.18 8.21 15.66
C GLU A 299 -6.89 8.29 14.83
N PRO A 300 -6.88 7.80 13.58
CA PRO A 300 -5.76 8.01 12.68
C PRO A 300 -5.81 9.48 12.24
N GLY A 301 -5.52 10.37 13.19
CA GLY A 301 -5.50 11.81 13.04
C GLY A 301 -4.30 12.23 12.22
N CYS A 302 -4.36 12.03 10.91
CA CYS A 302 -3.98 12.99 9.90
C CYS A 302 -4.33 12.46 8.51
N LYS A 303 -5.26 13.15 7.84
CA LYS A 303 -5.49 13.08 6.39
C LYS A 303 -4.26 13.47 5.54
N GLN A 304 -3.11 13.76 6.16
CA GLN A 304 -1.83 13.93 5.50
C GLN A 304 -0.96 12.71 5.79
N SER A 305 -1.10 11.70 4.92
CA SER A 305 -0.08 10.67 4.73
C SER A 305 1.23 11.38 4.42
N ILE A 306 2.14 11.46 5.40
CA ILE A 306 3.52 11.84 5.13
C ILE A 306 4.04 10.77 4.17
N LYS A 307 4.19 11.15 2.91
CA LYS A 307 4.66 10.24 1.85
C LYS A 307 5.98 9.63 2.32
N PRO A 308 6.10 8.30 2.37
CA PRO A 308 7.31 7.67 2.87
C PRO A 308 8.50 8.11 2.04
N ALA A 309 9.65 8.35 2.68
CA ALA A 309 10.88 8.75 2.00
C ALA A 309 11.55 7.54 1.34
N LYS A 310 11.35 6.34 1.91
CA LYS A 310 11.87 5.08 1.40
C LYS A 310 10.75 4.07 1.13
N PRO A 311 10.88 3.19 0.13
CA PRO A 311 9.95 2.09 -0.08
C PRO A 311 9.86 1.20 1.17
N ASN A 312 8.66 0.75 1.52
CA ASN A 312 8.40 -0.13 2.66
C ASN A 312 8.72 0.48 4.05
N GLU A 313 8.80 1.81 4.15
CA GLU A 313 9.12 2.50 5.40
C GLU A 313 8.00 2.38 6.42
N GLY A 314 6.73 2.40 5.96
CA GLY A 314 5.57 2.22 6.82
C GLY A 314 5.59 0.89 7.55
N MET A 315 5.85 -0.20 6.84
CA MET A 315 5.98 -1.53 7.45
C MET A 315 7.18 -1.64 8.39
N ARG A 316 8.31 -1.02 8.05
CA ARG A 316 9.49 -1.02 8.93
C ARG A 316 9.22 -0.27 10.24
N LYS A 317 8.52 0.86 10.17
CA LYS A 317 8.09 1.60 11.37
C LYS A 317 7.08 0.80 12.18
N SER A 318 6.12 0.15 11.51
CA SER A 318 5.13 -0.72 12.16
C SER A 318 5.79 -1.89 12.90
N LEU A 319 6.77 -2.56 12.28
CA LEU A 319 7.55 -3.61 12.92
C LEU A 319 8.38 -3.09 14.12
N ARG A 320 9.00 -1.91 13.98
CA ARG A 320 9.74 -1.28 15.08
C ARG A 320 8.81 -0.93 16.25
N ASN A 321 7.64 -0.40 15.97
CA ASN A 321 6.64 -0.07 16.98
C ASN A 321 6.14 -1.33 17.69
N ALA A 322 5.92 -2.43 16.95
CA ALA A 322 5.59 -3.74 17.50
C ALA A 322 6.70 -4.28 18.43
N ALA A 323 7.98 -4.13 18.05
CA ALA A 323 9.09 -4.56 18.89
C ALA A 323 9.19 -3.74 20.18
N ILE A 324 9.07 -2.41 20.08
CA ILE A 324 9.10 -1.52 21.25
C ILE A 324 7.91 -1.81 22.17
N SER A 325 6.71 -1.96 21.62
CA SER A 325 5.53 -2.25 22.41
C SER A 325 5.62 -3.61 23.08
N SER A 326 6.14 -4.64 22.40
CA SER A 326 6.38 -5.95 23.02
C SER A 326 7.30 -5.87 24.22
N ILE A 327 8.38 -5.09 24.15
CA ILE A 327 9.31 -4.93 25.28
C ILE A 327 8.61 -4.19 26.43
N VAL A 328 7.97 -3.06 26.15
CA VAL A 328 7.29 -2.26 27.18
C VAL A 328 6.14 -3.04 27.82
N GLY A 329 5.29 -3.66 27.01
CA GLY A 329 4.19 -4.50 27.46
C GLY A 329 4.69 -5.70 28.25
N GLY A 330 5.78 -6.35 27.81
CA GLY A 330 6.40 -7.46 28.51
C GLY A 330 6.93 -7.08 29.89
N LEU A 331 7.64 -5.96 30.01
CA LEU A 331 8.15 -5.46 31.30
C LEU A 331 7.02 -5.08 32.26
N LEU A 332 5.98 -4.42 31.74
CA LEU A 332 4.80 -4.07 32.54
C LEU A 332 4.05 -5.32 33.02
N GLY A 333 3.80 -6.28 32.12
CA GLY A 333 3.14 -7.54 32.46
C GLY A 333 3.97 -8.40 33.42
N PHE A 334 5.29 -8.42 33.26
CA PHE A 334 6.18 -9.12 34.18
C PHE A 334 6.14 -8.49 35.57
N GLY A 335 6.24 -7.16 35.66
CA GLY A 335 6.17 -6.44 36.93
C GLY A 335 4.84 -6.71 37.66
N THR A 336 3.71 -6.54 36.97
CA THR A 336 2.39 -6.79 37.59
C THR A 336 2.20 -8.25 38.00
N GLY A 337 2.65 -9.21 37.19
CA GLY A 337 2.61 -10.62 37.53
C GLY A 337 3.51 -10.98 38.71
N PHE A 338 4.69 -10.35 38.83
CA PHE A 338 5.64 -10.58 39.92
C PHE A 338 5.11 -10.10 41.26
N PHE A 339 4.57 -8.87 41.30
CA PHE A 339 4.03 -8.29 42.53
C PHE A 339 2.71 -8.94 42.98
N SER A 340 1.96 -9.57 42.07
CA SER A 340 0.67 -10.18 42.41
C SER A 340 0.81 -11.59 42.98
N ALA A 341 1.57 -12.47 42.32
CA ALA A 341 1.60 -13.90 42.66
C ALA A 341 2.97 -14.57 42.40
N GLY A 342 4.03 -13.77 42.25
CA GLY A 342 5.40 -14.25 42.14
C GLY A 342 5.86 -14.56 40.71
N ILE A 343 6.96 -15.31 40.59
CA ILE A 343 7.71 -15.43 39.33
C ILE A 343 6.96 -16.23 38.25
N GLN A 344 6.18 -17.23 38.64
CA GLN A 344 5.41 -18.05 37.71
C GLN A 344 4.35 -17.22 36.99
N THR A 345 3.62 -16.38 37.73
CA THR A 345 2.64 -15.46 37.17
C THR A 345 3.29 -14.30 36.42
N ALA A 346 4.48 -13.85 36.84
CA ALA A 346 5.27 -12.86 36.11
C ALA A 346 5.62 -13.30 34.69
N ILE A 347 6.07 -14.56 34.52
CA ILE A 347 6.45 -15.09 33.21
C ILE A 347 5.23 -15.16 32.28
N ILE A 348 4.10 -15.68 32.78
CA ILE A 348 2.87 -15.79 31.99
C ILE A 348 2.32 -14.42 31.62
N ALA A 349 2.19 -13.51 32.60
CA ALA A 349 1.65 -12.17 32.40
C ALA A 349 2.57 -11.31 31.50
N GLY A 350 3.88 -11.42 31.65
CA GLY A 350 4.86 -10.75 30.79
C GLY A 350 4.81 -11.27 29.36
N ALA A 351 4.78 -12.60 29.16
CA ALA A 351 4.67 -13.18 27.82
C ALA A 351 3.36 -12.75 27.12
N LEU A 352 2.23 -12.84 27.83
CA LEU A 352 0.92 -12.40 27.34
C LEU A 352 0.96 -10.91 26.93
N ALA A 353 1.40 -10.04 27.84
CA ALA A 353 1.40 -8.61 27.60
C ALA A 353 2.37 -8.22 26.47
N SER A 354 3.53 -8.87 26.36
CA SER A 354 4.49 -8.65 25.27
C SER A 354 3.91 -9.03 23.90
N LEU A 355 3.19 -10.14 23.82
CA LEU A 355 2.65 -10.64 22.56
C LEU A 355 1.44 -9.82 22.12
N LEU A 356 0.51 -9.54 23.04
CA LEU A 356 -0.67 -8.74 22.74
C LEU A 356 -0.29 -7.31 22.33
N SER A 357 0.61 -6.66 23.07
CA SER A 357 1.08 -5.31 22.72
C SER A 357 1.86 -5.28 21.40
N GLY A 358 2.68 -6.30 21.11
CA GLY A 358 3.41 -6.41 19.84
C GLY A 358 2.48 -6.54 18.63
N LEU A 359 1.51 -7.46 18.74
CA LEU A 359 0.47 -7.64 17.73
C LEU A 359 -0.34 -6.36 17.54
N PHE A 360 -0.68 -5.68 18.64
CA PHE A 360 -1.51 -4.48 18.63
C PHE A 360 -0.83 -3.28 17.96
N PHE A 361 0.41 -2.98 18.34
CA PHE A 361 1.12 -1.78 17.87
C PHE A 361 1.95 -2.02 16.59
N GLY A 362 1.51 -2.94 15.72
CA GLY A 362 2.01 -3.06 14.36
C GLY A 362 2.21 -4.49 13.84
N GLY A 363 2.28 -5.48 14.73
CA GLY A 363 2.48 -6.88 14.36
C GLY A 363 1.36 -7.38 13.43
N HIS A 364 0.10 -7.10 13.78
CA HIS A 364 -1.05 -7.48 12.96
C HIS A 364 -1.02 -6.83 11.56
N THR A 365 -0.69 -5.53 11.48
CA THR A 365 -0.56 -4.83 10.19
C THR A 365 0.52 -5.44 9.31
N CYS A 366 1.66 -5.82 9.89
CA CYS A 366 2.72 -6.52 9.19
C CYS A 366 2.23 -7.90 8.67
N ILE A 367 1.53 -8.68 9.50
CA ILE A 367 0.98 -9.99 9.11
C ILE A 367 0.03 -9.81 7.91
N GLN A 368 -0.94 -8.89 7.98
CA GLN A 368 -1.86 -8.61 6.87
C GLN A 368 -1.11 -8.23 5.58
N HIS A 369 -0.10 -7.37 5.69
CA HIS A 369 0.66 -6.91 4.54
C HIS A 369 1.47 -8.01 3.86
N TYR A 370 2.12 -8.87 4.65
CA TYR A 370 2.87 -10.01 4.10
C TYR A 370 1.94 -11.10 3.55
N LEU A 371 0.77 -11.33 4.17
CA LEU A 371 -0.26 -12.21 3.61
C LEU A 371 -0.78 -11.67 2.28
N LEU A 372 -1.03 -10.37 2.16
CA LEU A 372 -1.43 -9.74 0.90
C LEU A 372 -0.37 -9.97 -0.19
N ARG A 373 0.90 -9.70 0.11
CA ARG A 373 2.01 -9.96 -0.83
C ARG A 373 2.10 -11.42 -1.24
N PHE A 374 1.92 -12.33 -0.29
CA PHE A 374 1.94 -13.77 -0.55
C PHE A 374 0.78 -14.18 -1.46
N CYS A 375 -0.44 -13.70 -1.21
CA CYS A 375 -1.60 -13.95 -2.06
C CYS A 375 -1.41 -13.41 -3.49
N LEU A 376 -0.89 -12.18 -3.63
CA LEU A 376 -0.61 -11.58 -4.95
C LEU A 376 0.50 -12.32 -5.71
N TRP A 377 1.48 -12.87 -4.98
CA TRP A 377 2.49 -13.72 -5.58
C TRP A 377 1.93 -15.07 -6.03
N LYS A 378 1.08 -15.69 -5.20
CA LYS A 378 0.41 -16.95 -5.55
C LYS A 378 -0.48 -16.80 -6.77
N SER A 379 -1.13 -15.65 -6.96
CA SER A 379 -1.91 -15.34 -8.17
C SER A 379 -1.06 -14.89 -9.37
N LYS A 380 0.27 -14.90 -9.26
CA LYS A 380 1.23 -14.40 -10.28
C LYS A 380 1.03 -12.93 -10.66
N SER A 381 0.32 -12.16 -9.83
CA SER A 381 0.01 -10.74 -10.04
C SER A 381 1.16 -9.82 -9.63
N ALA A 382 1.97 -10.25 -8.66
CA ALA A 382 3.10 -9.48 -8.13
C ALA A 382 4.28 -10.40 -7.76
N PRO A 383 5.55 -9.93 -7.80
CA PRO A 383 6.69 -10.65 -7.25
C PRO A 383 6.76 -10.55 -5.72
N LEU A 384 7.36 -11.55 -5.07
CA LEU A 384 7.63 -11.53 -3.62
C LEU A 384 8.52 -10.35 -3.21
N ASN A 385 9.64 -10.16 -3.92
CA ASN A 385 10.56 -9.06 -3.65
C ASN A 385 10.18 -7.83 -4.48
N TYR A 386 9.05 -7.23 -4.11
CA TYR A 386 8.41 -6.18 -4.89
C TYR A 386 9.28 -4.93 -5.07
N VAL A 387 10.03 -4.52 -4.04
CA VAL A 387 10.97 -3.38 -4.14
C VAL A 387 12.04 -3.63 -5.18
N ARG A 388 12.65 -4.84 -5.20
CA ARG A 388 13.67 -5.19 -6.19
C ARG A 388 13.13 -5.18 -7.62
N PHE A 389 11.89 -5.62 -7.81
CA PHE A 389 11.21 -5.56 -9.10
C PHE A 389 10.90 -4.11 -9.52
N LEU A 390 10.42 -3.27 -8.61
CA LEU A 390 10.11 -1.88 -8.92
C LEU A 390 11.37 -1.10 -9.29
N GLU A 391 12.48 -1.30 -8.57
CA GLU A 391 13.78 -0.71 -8.94
C GLU A 391 14.29 -1.27 -10.28
N TYR A 392 14.10 -2.56 -10.56
CA TYR A 392 14.36 -3.12 -11.89
C TYR A 392 13.52 -2.43 -12.98
N ALA A 393 12.23 -2.17 -12.73
CA ALA A 393 11.36 -1.46 -13.67
C ALA A 393 11.76 0.02 -13.83
N VAL A 394 12.38 0.63 -12.81
CA VAL A 394 13.00 1.97 -12.90
C VAL A 394 14.25 1.92 -13.78
N ASP A 395 15.16 0.97 -13.56
CA ASP A 395 16.36 0.77 -14.38
C ASP A 395 16.01 0.53 -15.87
N ARG A 396 14.86 -0.10 -16.10
CA ARG A 396 14.29 -0.40 -17.42
C ARG A 396 13.49 0.77 -18.02
N ILE A 397 13.40 1.91 -17.33
CA ILE A 397 12.66 3.10 -17.80
C ILE A 397 11.17 2.76 -18.06
N PHE A 398 10.57 1.91 -17.22
CA PHE A 398 9.11 1.78 -17.15
C PHE A 398 8.52 2.66 -16.06
N LEU A 399 9.25 2.78 -14.94
CA LEU A 399 8.86 3.54 -13.76
C LEU A 399 9.88 4.64 -13.43
N TYR A 400 9.44 5.62 -12.66
CA TYR A 400 10.27 6.63 -12.03
C TYR A 400 9.99 6.63 -10.53
N ARG A 401 11.03 6.80 -9.70
CA ARG A 401 10.91 6.80 -8.25
C ARG A 401 10.65 8.21 -7.72
N VAL A 402 9.60 8.36 -6.90
CA VAL A 402 9.22 9.63 -6.25
C VAL A 402 9.15 9.40 -4.74
N GLY A 403 10.23 9.73 -4.03
CA GLY A 403 10.38 9.40 -2.61
C GLY A 403 10.37 7.88 -2.38
N GLY A 404 9.41 7.40 -1.60
CA GLY A 404 9.13 5.97 -1.36
C GLY A 404 8.09 5.35 -2.30
N GLY A 405 7.54 6.13 -3.24
CA GLY A 405 6.57 5.66 -4.23
C GLY A 405 7.15 5.55 -5.64
N TYR A 406 6.38 4.94 -6.53
CA TYR A 406 6.76 4.70 -7.93
C TYR A 406 5.64 5.19 -8.85
N ILE A 407 6.00 5.89 -9.91
CA ILE A 407 5.07 6.37 -10.93
C ILE A 407 5.49 5.80 -12.28
N PHE A 408 4.53 5.41 -13.12
CA PHE A 408 4.85 5.16 -14.52
C PHE A 408 5.41 6.43 -15.12
N ILE A 409 6.48 6.32 -15.91
CA ILE A 409 7.11 7.51 -16.51
C ILE A 409 6.07 8.32 -17.26
N HIS A 410 5.10 7.62 -17.89
CA HIS A 410 3.99 8.25 -18.59
C HIS A 410 2.65 7.57 -18.31
N ARG A 411 1.61 8.39 -18.16
CA ARG A 411 0.22 7.92 -17.98
C ARG A 411 -0.28 7.11 -19.18
N SER A 412 0.09 7.49 -20.40
CA SER A 412 -0.29 6.76 -21.62
C SER A 412 0.31 5.34 -21.66
N LEU A 413 1.52 5.15 -21.12
CA LEU A 413 2.15 3.84 -21.00
C LEU A 413 1.43 3.00 -19.93
N ALA A 414 1.05 3.60 -18.81
CA ALA A 414 0.20 2.93 -17.82
C ALA A 414 -1.15 2.52 -18.44
N GLU A 415 -1.81 3.40 -19.20
CA GLU A 415 -3.07 3.09 -19.90
C GLU A 415 -2.89 1.95 -20.92
N TYR A 416 -1.77 1.91 -21.64
CA TYR A 416 -1.42 0.79 -22.53
C TYR A 416 -1.31 -0.54 -21.78
N PHE A 417 -0.61 -0.57 -20.65
CA PHE A 417 -0.49 -1.79 -19.83
C PHE A 417 -1.83 -2.19 -19.20
N ALA A 418 -2.63 -1.21 -18.75
CA ALA A 418 -3.94 -1.45 -18.16
C ALA A 418 -4.96 -1.96 -19.19
N ALA A 419 -4.85 -1.58 -20.46
CA ALA A 419 -5.71 -2.09 -21.53
C ALA A 419 -5.48 -3.58 -21.85
N LYS A 420 -4.36 -4.15 -21.40
CA LYS A 420 -4.01 -5.58 -21.59
C LYS A 420 -4.40 -6.48 -20.41
N SER A 421 -5.01 -5.92 -19.35
CA SER A 421 -5.28 -6.63 -18.09
C SER A 421 -6.43 -7.63 -18.17
#